data_AF-A0A928TI54-F1
#
_entry.id   AF-A0A928TI54-F1
#
_cell.length_a   1.000
_cell.length_b   1.000
_cell.length_c   1.000
_cell.angle_alpha   90.00
_cell.angle_beta   90.00
_cell.angle_gamma   90.00
#
_symmetry.space_group_name_H-M   'P 1'
#
loop_
_entity.id
_entity.type
_entity.pdbx_description
1 polymer ?
#
loop_
_entity_poly.entity_id
_entity_poly.type
_entity_poly.pdbx_seq_one_letter_code
_entity_poly.pdbx_strand_id
1 'polypeptide(L)' 'MATAKPALRERFEAERRRSAFLGFLPAMGAGVIAADTWLSPLAGVPGGLAMGGFAWATIWAYESYMWRKQHG' A
#
# COMPACT_ATOMS: atom_id res chain seq x y z
N MET A 1 2.55 28.32 -35.22
CA MET A 1 2.19 28.43 -33.79
C MET A 1 3.14 27.54 -33.02
N ALA A 2 4.13 28.10 -32.33
CA ALA A 2 5.07 27.32 -31.54
C ALA A 2 4.37 26.84 -30.27
N THR A 3 4.15 25.54 -30.16
CA THR A 3 3.53 24.91 -28.97
C THR A 3 4.42 25.18 -27.77
N ALA A 4 3.90 25.92 -26.79
CA ALA A 4 4.63 26.25 -25.57
C ALA A 4 5.06 24.94 -24.89
N LYS A 5 6.35 24.86 -24.54
CA LYS A 5 6.94 23.68 -23.87
C LYS A 5 6.22 23.53 -22.51
N PRO A 6 5.54 22.41 -22.23
CA PRO A 6 4.76 22.26 -21.00
C PRO A 6 5.66 22.50 -19.79
N ALA A 7 5.11 23.18 -18.78
CA ALA A 7 5.85 23.61 -17.61
C ALA A 7 6.53 22.39 -16.96
N LEU A 8 7.74 22.58 -16.43
CA LEU A 8 8.55 21.51 -15.84
C LEU A 8 7.75 20.68 -14.83
N ARG A 9 6.85 21.34 -14.08
CA ARG A 9 5.93 20.76 -13.11
C ARG A 9 4.95 19.74 -13.72
N GLU A 10 4.33 20.07 -14.85
CA GLU A 10 3.36 19.18 -15.52
C GLU A 10 4.04 17.91 -16.03
N ARG A 11 5.28 18.03 -16.50
CA ARG A 11 6.08 16.87 -16.93
C ARG A 11 6.37 15.93 -15.77
N PHE A 12 6.81 16.47 -14.63
CA PHE A 12 7.05 15.66 -13.43
C PHE A 12 5.79 14.99 -12.89
N GLU A 13 4.65 15.68 -12.90
CA GLU A 13 3.39 15.07 -12.47
C GLU A 13 2.89 13.98 -13.43
N ALA A 14 3.04 14.19 -14.74
CA ALA A 14 2.72 13.18 -15.75
C ALA A 14 3.62 11.94 -15.62
N GLU A 15 4.92 12.13 -15.39
CA GLU A 15 5.89 11.06 -15.23
C GLU A 15 5.69 10.29 -13.91
N ARG A 16 5.36 10.99 -12.82
CA ARG A 16 4.99 10.38 -11.54
C ARG A 16 3.69 9.56 -11.63
N ARG A 17 2.68 10.05 -12.35
CA ARG A 17 1.43 9.29 -12.57
C ARG A 17 1.68 8.07 -13.44
N ARG A 18 2.51 8.20 -14.47
CA ARG A 18 2.90 7.10 -15.35
C ARG A 18 3.70 6.03 -14.61
N SER A 19 4.67 6.41 -13.78
CA SER A 19 5.44 5.45 -12.97
C SER A 19 4.57 4.76 -11.93
N ALA A 20 3.66 5.49 -11.28
CA ALA A 20 2.67 4.91 -10.38
C ALA A 20 1.76 3.90 -11.09
N PHE A 21 1.27 4.23 -12.30
CA PHE A 21 0.43 3.33 -13.09
C PHE A 21 1.18 2.08 -13.57
N LEU A 22 2.41 2.26 -14.06
CA LEU A 22 3.27 1.16 -14.54
C LEU A 22 3.73 0.26 -13.39
N GLY A 23 3.89 0.79 -12.17
CA GLY A 23 4.16 -0.01 -10.98
C GLY A 23 2.91 -0.71 -10.44
N PHE A 24 1.73 -0.09 -10.57
CA PHE A 24 0.48 -0.60 -10.02
C PHE A 24 0.03 -1.91 -10.64
N LEU A 25 0.04 -2.04 -11.97
CA LEU A 25 -0.41 -3.27 -12.66
C LEU A 25 0.39 -4.54 -12.26
N PRO A 26 1.74 -4.54 -12.33
CA PRO A 26 2.53 -5.70 -11.91
C PRO A 26 2.46 -5.94 -10.39
N ALA A 27 2.38 -4.89 -9.58
CA ALA A 27 2.19 -5.03 -8.13
C ALA A 27 0.83 -5.66 -7.77
N MET A 28 -0.23 -5.28 -8.47
CA MET A 28 -1.56 -5.89 -8.32
C MET A 28 -1.56 -7.35 -8.77
N GLY A 29 -0.96 -7.66 -9.93
CA GLY A 29 -0.86 -9.05 -10.41
C GLY A 29 -0.08 -9.94 -9.45
N ALA A 30 1.08 -9.49 -8.98
CA ALA A 30 1.86 -10.21 -7.97
C ALA A 30 1.11 -10.34 -6.64
N GLY A 31 0.38 -9.31 -6.22
CA GLY A 31 -0.43 -9.31 -5.00
C GLY A 31 -1.59 -10.30 -5.07
N VAL A 32 -2.30 -10.38 -6.19
CA VAL A 32 -3.38 -11.36 -6.40
C VAL A 32 -2.83 -12.78 -6.38
N ILE A 33 -1.73 -13.05 -7.08
CA ILE A 33 -1.10 -14.39 -7.09
C ILE A 33 -0.59 -14.75 -5.69
N ALA A 34 0.07 -13.82 -4.99
CA ALA A 34 0.54 -14.06 -3.64
C ALA A 34 -0.63 -14.32 -2.67
N ALA A 35 -1.72 -13.58 -2.81
CA ALA A 35 -2.92 -13.81 -2.01
C ALA A 35 -3.56 -15.17 -2.34
N ASP A 36 -3.71 -15.51 -3.61
CA ASP A 36 -4.31 -16.79 -4.01
C ASP A 36 -3.43 -17.99 -3.61
N THR A 37 -2.11 -17.83 -3.70
CA THR A 37 -1.17 -18.93 -3.41
C THR A 37 -0.96 -19.15 -1.91
N TRP A 38 -0.90 -18.06 -1.12
CA TRP A 38 -0.46 -18.13 0.29
C TRP A 38 -1.56 -17.79 1.29
N LEU A 39 -2.52 -16.94 0.91
CA LEU A 39 -3.62 -16.53 1.80
C LEU A 39 -4.91 -17.34 1.55
N SER A 40 -5.24 -17.69 0.30
CA SER A 40 -6.44 -18.49 -0.05
C SER A 40 -6.53 -19.83 0.68
N PRO A 41 -5.43 -20.62 0.82
CA PRO A 41 -5.47 -21.87 1.59
C PRO A 41 -5.70 -21.65 3.09
N LEU A 42 -5.40 -20.45 3.60
CA LEU A 42 -5.59 -20.05 4.99
C LEU A 42 -6.89 -19.24 5.19
N ALA A 43 -7.59 -18.83 4.14
CA ALA A 43 -8.69 -17.86 4.15
C ALA A 43 -9.97 -18.30 4.89
N GLY A 44 -9.94 -19.45 5.55
CA GLY A 44 -10.87 -19.81 6.61
C GLY A 44 -10.52 -19.15 7.96
N VAL A 45 -10.82 -19.86 9.05
CA VAL A 45 -10.54 -19.42 10.43
C VAL A 45 -9.08 -18.97 10.66
N PRO A 46 -8.04 -19.65 10.13
CA PRO A 46 -6.65 -19.23 10.35
C PRO A 46 -6.29 -17.87 9.74
N GLY A 47 -6.80 -17.56 8.55
CA GLY A 47 -6.58 -16.30 7.85
C GLY A 47 -7.33 -15.16 8.52
N GLY A 48 -8.56 -15.42 9.00
CA GLY A 48 -9.28 -14.48 9.86
C GLY A 48 -8.53 -14.16 11.15
N LEU A 49 -7.95 -15.17 11.81
CA LEU A 49 -7.13 -14.99 13.00
C LEU A 49 -5.83 -14.22 12.70
N ALA A 50 -5.16 -14.53 11.59
CA ALA A 50 -3.93 -13.83 11.19
C ALA A 50 -4.19 -12.35 10.86
N MET A 51 -5.23 -12.06 10.07
CA MET A 51 -5.60 -10.69 9.71
C MET A 51 -6.12 -9.91 10.93
N GLY A 52 -6.93 -10.55 11.78
CA GLY A 52 -7.41 -9.96 13.02
C GLY A 52 -6.27 -9.68 14.00
N GLY A 53 -5.33 -10.61 14.15
CA GLY A 53 -4.13 -10.44 14.96
C GLY A 53 -3.22 -9.33 14.44
N PHE A 54 -3.02 -9.25 13.12
CA PHE A 54 -2.26 -8.18 12.50
C PHE A 54 -2.91 -6.80 12.71
N ALA A 55 -4.23 -6.70 12.52
CA ALA A 55 -4.97 -5.46 12.77
C ALA A 55 -4.86 -5.03 14.24
N TRP A 56 -5.08 -5.97 15.17
CA TRP A 56 -4.95 -5.71 16.60
C TRP A 56 -3.55 -5.26 16.99
N ALA A 57 -2.50 -5.96 16.52
CA ALA A 57 -1.12 -5.60 16.80
C ALA A 57 -0.75 -4.22 16.25
N THR A 58 -1.27 -3.86 15.07
CA THR A 58 -1.05 -2.54 14.46
C THR A 58 -1.67 -1.43 15.30
N ILE A 59 -2.92 -1.61 15.75
CA ILE A 59 -3.60 -0.66 16.64
C ILE A 59 -2.84 -0.53 17.96
N TRP A 60 -2.50 -1.66 18.59
CA TRP A 60 -1.78 -1.67 19.85
C TRP A 60 -0.41 -0.98 19.76
N ALA A 61 0.33 -1.21 18.68
CA ALA A 61 1.62 -0.56 18.44
C ALA A 61 1.47 0.95 18.25
N TYR A 62 0.46 1.38 17.49
CA TYR A 62 0.15 2.79 17.30
C TYR A 62 -0.24 3.48 18.61
N GLU A 63 -1.15 2.87 19.39
CA GLU A 63 -1.57 3.40 20.69
C GLU A 63 -0.39 3.48 21.66
N SER A 64 0.43 2.43 21.72
CA SER A 64 1.63 2.41 22.56
C SER A 64 2.62 3.51 22.16
N TYR A 65 2.81 3.73 20.87
CA TYR A 65 3.66 4.80 20.36
C TYR A 65 3.11 6.19 20.71
N MET A 66 1.80 6.40 20.50
CA MET A 66 1.13 7.66 20.82
C MET A 66 1.14 7.94 22.32
N TRP A 67 0.91 6.92 23.14
CA TRP A 67 0.99 7.02 24.60
C TRP A 67 2.37 7.49 25.05
N ARG A 68 3.45 6.87 24.55
CA ARG A 68 4.83 7.29 24.84
C ARG A 68 5.13 8.70 24.35
N LYS A 69 4.52 9.14 23.25
CA LYS A 69 4.69 10.50 22.74
C LYS A 69 3.98 11.54 23.61
N GLN A 70 2.86 11.17 24.25
CA GLN A 70 2.04 12.08 25.06
C GLN A 70 2.40 12.10 26.55
N HIS A 71 2.94 10.99 27.07
CA HIS A 71 3.27 10.81 28.49
C HIS A 71 4.77 10.55 28.72
N GLY A 72 5.58 10.72 27.68
CA GLY A 72 7.04 10.73 27.75
C GLY A 72 7.55 12.07 28.25
#